data_AF-A0A535SNL5-F1
#
_entry.id   AF-A0A535SNL5-F1
#
_cell.length_a   1.000
_cell.length_b   1.000
_cell.length_c   1.000
_cell.angle_alpha   90.00
_cell.angle_beta   90.00
_cell.angle_gamma   90.00
#
_symmetry.space_group_name_H-M   'P 1'
#
loop_
_entity.id
_entity.type
_entity.pdbx_description
1 polymer ?
#
loop_
_entity_poly.entity_id
_entity_poly.type
_entity_poly.pdbx_seq_one_letter_code
_entity_poly.pdbx_strand_id
1 'polypeptide(L)'
;MQNSEDALVEHKSDAVPWTIQQTFLGFILTFIPWVVFVTALSQLGQGKATPKTPLSFQADLGNAIFVFIFSCIIEGAFLIAPLYIANRAYHSITPHFRLALQALGFRKFNVRRAAVMIVLLLFAILAVDNLYQYVITVLHLNLQTNDQVLLQRSKIAPITTYATLLAAVFVAPFCEEVFFRGFLFPGLRQSMPVGWAIVL
;
A
#
# COMPACT_ATOMS: atom_id res chain seq x y z
N MET A 1 36.08 -23.38 3.40
CA MET A 1 35.12 -23.69 4.49
C MET A 1 34.35 -22.45 4.99
N GLN A 2 34.76 -21.23 4.63
CA GLN A 2 34.10 -19.98 5.04
C GLN A 2 32.78 -19.68 4.29
N ASN A 3 32.67 -20.10 3.02
CA ASN A 3 31.45 -19.86 2.21
C ASN A 3 30.19 -20.57 2.71
N SER A 4 30.33 -21.63 3.51
CA SER A 4 29.19 -22.40 4.04
C SER A 4 28.61 -21.78 5.31
N GLU A 5 29.40 -21.04 6.09
CA GLU A 5 28.91 -20.35 7.29
C GLU A 5 28.18 -19.06 6.92
N ASP A 6 28.69 -18.30 5.94
CA ASP A 6 28.01 -17.09 5.43
C ASP A 6 26.65 -17.42 4.81
N ALA A 7 26.53 -18.53 4.08
CA ALA A 7 25.26 -19.00 3.52
C ALA A 7 24.24 -19.41 4.60
N LEU A 8 24.70 -19.95 5.74
CA LEU A 8 23.84 -20.30 6.87
C LEU A 8 23.41 -19.08 7.68
N VAL A 9 24.22 -18.03 7.73
CA VAL A 9 23.88 -16.75 8.38
C VAL A 9 22.90 -15.93 7.54
N GLU A 10 23.08 -15.89 6.21
CA GLU A 10 22.18 -15.21 5.28
C GLU A 10 20.78 -15.86 5.23
N HIS A 11 20.69 -17.18 5.43
CA HIS A 11 19.40 -17.87 5.53
C HIS A 11 18.61 -17.51 6.80
N LYS A 12 19.28 -17.07 7.87
CA LYS A 12 18.67 -16.79 9.17
C LYS A 12 18.20 -15.34 9.33
N SER A 13 18.67 -14.41 8.49
CA SER A 13 18.34 -12.98 8.60
C SER A 13 16.92 -12.62 8.14
N ASP A 14 16.31 -13.47 7.32
CA ASP A 14 14.94 -13.27 6.81
C ASP A 14 13.89 -14.11 7.57
N ALA A 15 14.32 -14.85 8.59
CA ALA A 15 13.44 -15.72 9.36
C ALA A 15 12.56 -14.88 10.31
N VAL A 16 11.34 -14.57 9.86
CA VAL A 16 10.29 -14.04 10.74
C VAL A 16 9.81 -15.13 11.73
N PRO A 17 9.25 -14.76 12.89
CA PRO A 17 8.87 -15.74 13.91
C PRO A 17 7.49 -16.38 13.69
N TRP A 18 6.69 -15.90 12.73
CA TRP A 18 5.37 -16.44 12.41
C TRP A 18 5.43 -17.43 11.25
N THR A 19 4.52 -18.40 11.21
CA THR A 19 4.50 -19.46 10.19
C THR A 19 3.70 -19.08 8.95
N ILE A 20 3.92 -19.79 7.84
CA ILE A 20 3.14 -19.61 6.60
C ILE A 20 1.62 -19.77 6.81
N GLN A 21 1.19 -20.65 7.71
CA GLN A 21 -0.23 -20.81 8.05
C GLN A 21 -0.79 -19.56 8.73
N GLN A 22 -0.02 -18.94 9.63
CA GLN A 22 -0.42 -17.68 10.28
C GLN A 22 -0.46 -16.54 9.26
N THR A 23 0.47 -16.53 8.30
CA THR A 23 0.47 -15.58 7.19
C THR A 23 -0.76 -15.70 6.31
N PHE A 24 -1.10 -16.90 5.84
CA PHE A 24 -2.30 -17.12 5.03
C PHE A 24 -3.58 -16.86 5.82
N LEU A 25 -3.66 -17.27 7.10
CA LEU A 25 -4.81 -16.98 7.94
C LEU A 25 -4.99 -15.47 8.11
N GLY A 26 -3.90 -14.74 8.39
CA GLY A 26 -3.91 -13.29 8.49
C GLY A 26 -4.32 -12.62 7.17
N PHE A 27 -3.79 -13.09 6.04
CA PHE A 27 -4.18 -12.63 4.71
C PHE A 27 -5.68 -12.84 4.47
N ILE A 28 -6.18 -14.07 4.63
CA ILE A 28 -7.58 -14.44 4.39
C ILE A 28 -8.53 -13.66 5.31
N LEU A 29 -8.22 -13.57 6.61
CA LEU A 29 -9.05 -12.86 7.59
C LEU A 29 -9.12 -11.37 7.35
N THR A 30 -8.13 -10.78 6.68
CA THR A 30 -8.10 -9.35 6.40
C THR A 30 -8.67 -9.07 5.02
N PHE A 31 -8.23 -9.83 4.00
CA PHE A 31 -8.56 -9.61 2.60
C PHE A 31 -10.01 -9.99 2.26
N ILE A 32 -10.51 -11.15 2.72
CA ILE A 32 -11.85 -11.62 2.33
C ILE A 32 -12.96 -10.74 2.90
N PRO A 33 -13.00 -10.46 4.21
CA PRO A 33 -14.02 -9.55 4.76
C PRO A 33 -13.95 -8.18 4.12
N TRP A 34 -12.73 -7.73 3.77
CA TRP A 34 -12.51 -6.45 3.13
C TRP A 34 -13.07 -6.38 1.71
N VAL A 35 -12.78 -7.36 0.85
CA VAL A 35 -13.34 -7.45 -0.50
C VAL A 35 -14.87 -7.52 -0.46
N VAL A 36 -15.45 -8.28 0.47
CA VAL A 36 -16.90 -8.35 0.66
C VAL A 36 -17.47 -7.00 1.09
N PHE A 37 -16.80 -6.29 2.01
CA PHE A 37 -17.26 -4.99 2.49
C PHE A 37 -17.22 -3.91 1.39
N VAL A 38 -16.11 -3.83 0.63
CA VAL A 38 -15.97 -2.87 -0.47
C VAL A 38 -16.96 -3.14 -1.60
N THR A 39 -17.16 -4.41 -1.95
CA THR A 39 -18.14 -4.79 -2.99
C THR A 39 -19.56 -4.47 -2.53
N ALA A 40 -19.92 -4.75 -1.28
CA ALA A 40 -21.21 -4.38 -0.70
C ALA A 40 -21.43 -2.86 -0.69
N LEU A 41 -20.43 -2.08 -0.23
CA LEU A 41 -20.50 -0.61 -0.25
C LEU A 41 -20.65 -0.06 -1.67
N SER A 42 -19.93 -0.64 -2.64
CA SER A 42 -20.01 -0.24 -4.03
C SER A 42 -21.41 -0.46 -4.59
N GLN A 43 -22.10 -1.55 -4.22
CA GLN A 43 -23.48 -1.80 -4.61
C GLN A 43 -24.46 -0.82 -3.96
N LEU A 44 -24.28 -0.45 -2.69
CA LEU A 44 -25.10 0.57 -2.03
C LEU A 44 -24.87 1.99 -2.60
N GLY A 45 -23.67 2.28 -3.12
CA GLY A 45 -23.28 3.59 -3.61
C GLY A 45 -23.73 3.93 -5.04
N GLN A 46 -24.16 2.94 -5.83
CA GLN A 46 -24.51 3.11 -7.26
C GLN A 46 -25.68 4.07 -7.53
N GLY A 47 -26.49 4.42 -6.52
CA GLY A 47 -27.65 5.30 -6.66
C GLY A 47 -27.39 6.80 -6.55
N LYS A 48 -26.18 7.25 -6.16
CA LYS A 48 -25.91 8.68 -5.94
C LYS A 48 -25.33 9.33 -7.20
N ALA A 49 -26.14 10.14 -7.88
CA ALA A 49 -25.71 10.96 -9.00
C ALA A 49 -24.51 11.85 -8.60
N THR A 50 -23.44 11.82 -9.40
CA THR A 50 -22.26 12.65 -9.17
C THR A 50 -22.68 14.12 -9.33
N PRO A 51 -22.41 15.00 -8.35
CA PRO A 51 -22.77 16.41 -8.46
C PRO A 51 -22.14 17.02 -9.72
N LYS A 52 -22.97 17.61 -10.59
CA LYS A 52 -22.50 18.30 -11.82
C LYS A 52 -22.04 19.73 -11.56
N THR A 53 -22.34 20.26 -10.38
CA THR A 53 -21.95 21.62 -9.96
C THR A 53 -20.82 21.54 -8.94
N PRO A 54 -19.86 22.48 -8.97
CA PRO A 54 -18.80 22.55 -7.97
C PRO A 54 -19.39 22.62 -6.56
N LEU A 55 -18.82 21.85 -5.63
CA LEU A 55 -19.23 21.90 -4.23
C LEU A 55 -18.83 23.25 -3.62
N SER A 56 -19.63 23.73 -2.67
CA SER A 56 -19.20 24.86 -1.83
C SER A 56 -17.98 24.46 -1.01
N PHE A 57 -17.09 25.42 -0.72
CA PHE A 57 -15.83 25.16 0.00
C PHE A 57 -16.04 24.38 1.31
N GLN A 58 -17.06 24.74 2.09
CA GLN A 58 -17.35 24.09 3.36
C GLN A 58 -17.85 22.64 3.20
N ALA A 59 -18.65 22.37 2.15
CA ALA A 59 -19.10 21.02 1.83
C ALA A 59 -17.96 20.15 1.28
N ASP A 60 -17.09 20.72 0.44
CA ASP A 60 -15.90 20.03 -0.08
C ASP A 60 -14.89 19.73 1.04
N LEU A 61 -14.65 20.67 1.95
CA LEU A 61 -13.77 20.44 3.10
C LEU A 61 -14.30 19.36 4.03
N GLY A 62 -15.61 19.37 4.33
CA GLY A 62 -16.25 18.33 5.15
C GLY A 62 -16.16 16.95 4.50
N ASN A 63 -16.44 16.86 3.20
CA ASN A 63 -16.27 15.63 2.43
C ASN A 63 -14.82 15.16 2.38
N ALA A 64 -13.86 16.07 2.20
CA ALA A 64 -12.45 15.75 2.15
C ALA A 64 -11.95 15.14 3.46
N ILE A 65 -12.31 15.73 4.60
CA ILE A 65 -11.95 15.21 5.92
C ILE A 65 -12.57 13.82 6.13
N PHE A 66 -13.87 13.67 5.80
CA PHE A 66 -14.56 12.40 5.92
C PHE A 66 -13.91 11.32 5.06
N VAL A 67 -13.68 11.60 3.78
CA VAL A 67 -13.06 10.68 2.82
C VAL A 67 -11.64 10.33 3.27
N PHE A 68 -10.86 11.29 3.74
CA PHE A 68 -9.50 11.04 4.22
C PHE A 68 -9.49 10.11 5.43
N ILE A 69 -10.26 10.43 6.47
CA ILE A 69 -10.33 9.62 7.69
C ILE A 69 -10.83 8.21 7.36
N PHE A 70 -11.88 8.11 6.55
CA PHE A 70 -12.45 6.83 6.17
C PHE A 70 -11.44 6.01 5.35
N SER A 71 -10.73 6.63 4.42
CA SER A 71 -9.64 5.97 3.67
C SER A 71 -8.53 5.49 4.60
N CYS A 72 -8.11 6.29 5.59
CA CYS A 72 -7.11 5.88 6.57
C CYS A 72 -7.56 4.70 7.44
N ILE A 73 -8.83 4.67 7.87
CA ILE A 73 -9.39 3.56 8.64
C ILE A 73 -9.41 2.28 7.78
N ILE A 74 -9.83 2.44 6.53
CA ILE A 74 -9.91 1.37 5.54
C ILE A 74 -8.53 0.77 5.29
N GLU A 75 -7.56 1.58 4.88
CA GLU A 75 -6.21 1.11 4.58
C GLU A 75 -5.53 0.59 5.85
N GLY A 76 -5.76 1.26 6.98
CA GLY A 76 -5.24 0.85 8.29
C GLY A 76 -5.79 -0.50 8.76
N ALA A 77 -6.96 -0.94 8.30
CA ALA A 77 -7.49 -2.27 8.64
C ALA A 77 -6.57 -3.39 8.13
N PHE A 78 -5.85 -3.17 7.01
CA PHE A 78 -4.85 -4.13 6.52
C PHE A 78 -3.71 -4.38 7.50
N LEU A 79 -3.44 -3.44 8.40
CA LEU A 79 -2.37 -3.54 9.39
C LEU A 79 -2.77 -4.38 10.61
N ILE A 80 -4.05 -4.68 10.80
CA ILE A 80 -4.55 -5.39 11.99
C ILE A 80 -3.89 -6.78 12.11
N ALA A 81 -3.96 -7.59 11.06
CA ALA A 81 -3.38 -8.94 11.09
C ALA A 81 -1.84 -8.93 11.23
N PRO A 82 -1.07 -8.15 10.42
CA PRO A 82 0.37 -7.99 10.60
C PRO A 82 0.77 -7.59 12.02
N LEU A 83 0.13 -6.55 12.57
CA LEU A 83 0.47 -6.04 13.91
C LEU A 83 0.11 -7.05 15.00
N TYR A 84 -1.06 -7.69 14.91
CA TYR A 84 -1.49 -8.69 15.88
C TYR A 84 -0.57 -9.90 15.88
N ILE A 85 -0.26 -10.46 14.71
CA ILE A 85 0.58 -11.66 14.58
C ILE A 85 2.02 -11.35 14.98
N ALA A 86 2.60 -10.23 14.52
CA ALA A 86 3.96 -9.85 14.89
C ALA A 86 4.09 -9.59 16.39
N ASN A 87 3.16 -8.85 17.00
CA ASN A 87 3.20 -8.58 18.44
C ASN A 87 3.02 -9.86 19.27
N ARG A 88 2.13 -10.76 18.84
CA ARG A 88 1.94 -12.07 19.50
C ARG A 88 3.19 -12.93 19.41
N ALA A 89 3.89 -12.93 18.27
CA ALA A 89 5.09 -13.73 18.07
C ALA A 89 6.27 -13.26 18.93
N TYR A 90 6.39 -11.95 19.19
CA TYR A 90 7.46 -11.37 20.02
C TYR A 90 7.08 -11.16 21.49
N HIS A 91 5.88 -11.57 21.93
CA HIS A 91 5.37 -11.28 23.27
C HIS A 91 6.29 -11.73 24.42
N SER A 92 7.11 -12.76 24.21
CA SER A 92 8.05 -13.29 25.22
C SER A 92 9.36 -12.50 25.34
N ILE A 93 9.65 -11.54 24.47
CA ILE A 93 10.93 -10.81 24.40
C ILE A 93 10.68 -9.34 24.69
N THR A 94 11.37 -8.74 25.66
CA THR A 94 11.32 -7.30 25.92
C THR A 94 12.47 -6.57 25.21
N PRO A 95 12.23 -5.50 24.42
CA PRO A 95 10.94 -4.86 24.10
C PRO A 95 10.22 -5.49 22.88
N HIS A 96 9.06 -6.13 23.11
CA HIS A 96 8.32 -6.90 22.10
C HIS A 96 7.82 -6.02 20.94
N PHE A 97 7.23 -4.87 21.26
CA PHE A 97 6.60 -4.01 20.26
C PHE A 97 7.60 -3.41 19.26
N ARG A 98 8.79 -3.01 19.75
CA ARG A 98 9.85 -2.47 18.88
C ARG A 98 10.41 -3.53 17.94
N LEU A 99 10.56 -4.76 18.42
CA LEU A 99 11.01 -5.90 17.61
C LEU A 99 9.95 -6.28 16.57
N ALA A 100 8.67 -6.30 16.95
CA ALA A 100 7.56 -6.52 16.03
C ALA A 100 7.54 -5.47 14.91
N LEU A 101 7.71 -4.18 15.23
CA LEU A 101 7.80 -3.13 14.21
C LEU A 101 9.03 -3.28 13.32
N GLN A 102 10.19 -3.62 13.87
CA GLN A 102 11.39 -3.86 13.06
C GLN A 102 11.23 -5.05 12.11
N ALA A 103 10.56 -6.11 12.55
CA ALA A 103 10.22 -7.27 11.72
C ALA A 103 9.24 -6.91 10.60
N LEU A 104 8.26 -6.05 10.89
CA LEU A 104 7.32 -5.48 9.91
C LEU A 104 7.94 -4.45 8.96
N GLY A 105 9.26 -4.25 9.01
CA GLY A 105 9.97 -3.44 8.02
C GLY A 105 10.32 -2.02 8.47
N PHE A 106 9.99 -1.61 9.70
CA PHE A 106 10.39 -0.32 10.26
C PHE A 106 11.88 -0.32 10.62
N ARG A 107 12.71 -0.04 9.62
CA ARG A 107 14.17 0.01 9.73
C ARG A 107 14.65 1.45 9.55
N LYS A 108 15.80 1.79 10.14
CA LYS A 108 16.46 3.07 9.87
C LYS A 108 16.87 3.09 8.39
N PHE A 109 16.52 4.16 7.69
CA PHE A 109 16.91 4.36 6.30
C PHE A 109 17.83 5.58 6.18
N ASN A 110 18.66 5.59 5.16
CA ASN A 110 19.51 6.73 4.85
C ASN A 110 18.69 7.77 4.10
N VAL A 111 18.35 8.87 4.77
CA VAL A 111 17.52 9.96 4.23
C VAL A 111 18.08 10.52 2.93
N ARG A 112 19.41 10.66 2.81
CA ARG A 112 20.05 11.17 1.59
C ARG A 112 19.82 10.24 0.41
N ARG A 113 19.98 8.93 0.61
CA ARG A 113 19.74 7.93 -0.44
C ARG A 113 18.27 7.90 -0.84
N ALA A 114 17.36 7.97 0.13
CA ALA A 114 15.92 8.05 -0.13
C ALA A 114 15.56 9.30 -0.95
N ALA A 115 16.09 10.49 -0.59
CA ALA A 115 15.85 11.73 -1.32
C ALA A 115 16.33 11.66 -2.78
N VAL A 116 17.52 11.12 -3.02
CA VAL A 116 18.04 10.93 -4.38
C VAL A 116 17.16 9.96 -5.18
N MET A 117 16.73 8.85 -4.56
CA MET A 117 15.83 7.89 -5.22
C MET A 117 14.47 8.51 -5.55
N ILE A 118 13.91 9.35 -4.68
CA ILE A 118 12.65 10.07 -4.94
C ILE A 118 12.80 10.98 -6.16
N VAL A 119 13.87 11.76 -6.23
CA VAL A 119 14.11 12.65 -7.38
C VAL A 119 14.30 11.84 -8.67
N LEU A 120 15.06 10.76 -8.64
CA LEU A 120 15.25 9.88 -9.81
C LEU A 120 13.94 9.22 -10.25
N LEU A 121 13.14 8.72 -9.32
CA LEU A 121 11.83 8.13 -9.61
C LEU A 121 10.86 9.17 -10.18
N LEU A 122 10.90 10.41 -9.70
CA LEU A 122 10.10 11.49 -10.26
C LEU A 122 10.46 11.73 -11.73
N PHE A 123 11.75 11.82 -12.06
CA PHE A 123 12.19 11.94 -13.45
C PHE A 123 11.79 10.72 -14.30
N ALA A 124 11.90 9.51 -13.75
CA ALA A 124 11.49 8.29 -14.43
C ALA A 124 9.98 8.28 -14.73
N ILE A 125 9.15 8.66 -13.76
CA ILE A 125 7.69 8.76 -13.94
C ILE A 125 7.35 9.78 -15.03
N LEU A 126 7.96 10.97 -15.00
CA LEU A 126 7.75 11.98 -16.04
C LEU A 126 8.19 11.50 -17.42
N ALA A 127 9.29 10.76 -17.52
CA ALA A 127 9.77 10.20 -18.77
C ALA A 127 8.80 9.13 -19.32
N VAL A 128 8.31 8.23 -18.45
CA VAL A 128 7.33 7.21 -18.81
C VAL A 128 6.01 7.84 -19.24
N ASP A 129 5.52 8.86 -18.53
CA ASP A 129 4.30 9.59 -18.90
C ASP A 129 4.45 10.26 -20.27
N ASN A 130 5.55 10.97 -20.52
CA ASN A 130 5.82 11.57 -21.84
C ASN A 130 5.88 10.52 -22.95
N LEU A 131 6.53 9.38 -22.70
CA LEU A 131 6.58 8.27 -23.66
C LEU A 131 5.18 7.70 -23.92
N TYR A 132 4.37 7.53 -22.89
CA TYR A 132 3.00 7.04 -22.99
C TYR A 132 2.12 8.00 -23.82
N GLN A 133 2.19 9.31 -23.55
CA GLN A 133 1.51 10.33 -24.33
C GLN A 133 1.95 10.30 -25.81
N TYR A 134 3.26 10.18 -26.06
CA TYR A 134 3.80 10.07 -27.41
C TYR A 134 3.21 8.87 -28.17
N VAL A 135 3.17 7.69 -27.54
CA VAL A 135 2.61 6.46 -28.14
C VAL A 135 1.13 6.63 -28.46
N ILE A 136 0.35 7.20 -27.53
CA ILE A 136 -1.08 7.46 -27.75
C ILE A 136 -1.30 8.40 -28.94
N THR A 137 -0.51 9.47 -29.02
CA THR A 137 -0.65 10.51 -30.05
C THR A 137 -0.31 9.95 -31.44
N VAL A 138 0.73 9.12 -31.55
CA VAL A 138 1.14 8.49 -32.81
C VAL A 138 0.15 7.41 -33.25
N LEU A 139 -0.33 6.58 -32.32
CA LEU A 139 -1.24 5.46 -32.61
C LEU A 139 -2.72 5.86 -32.65
N HIS A 140 -3.06 7.14 -32.42
CA HIS A 140 -4.44 7.66 -32.39
C HIS A 140 -5.37 6.85 -31.48
N LEU A 141 -4.85 6.35 -30.36
CA LEU A 141 -5.62 5.57 -29.39
C LEU A 141 -6.44 6.53 -28.52
N ASN A 142 -7.76 6.39 -28.51
CA ASN A 142 -8.64 7.18 -27.64
C ASN A 142 -8.66 6.60 -26.21
N LEU A 143 -7.51 6.61 -25.54
CA LEU A 143 -7.37 6.19 -24.15
C LEU A 143 -7.37 7.43 -23.25
N GLN A 144 -8.38 7.55 -22.39
CA GLN A 144 -8.36 8.56 -21.33
C GLN A 144 -7.37 8.14 -20.25
N THR A 145 -6.42 9.03 -19.94
CA THR A 145 -5.50 8.78 -18.82
C THR A 145 -6.23 9.02 -17.51
N ASN A 146 -5.82 8.31 -16.45
CA ASN A 146 -6.37 8.54 -15.11
C ASN A 146 -6.22 10.02 -14.69
N ASP A 147 -5.19 10.72 -15.18
CA ASP A 147 -4.98 12.14 -14.93
C ASP A 147 -6.10 13.01 -15.48
N GLN A 148 -6.65 12.68 -16.67
CA GLN A 148 -7.76 13.44 -17.26
C GLN A 148 -9.04 13.29 -16.42
N VAL A 149 -9.31 12.09 -15.92
CA VAL A 149 -10.45 11.83 -15.03
C VAL A 149 -10.27 12.54 -13.69
N LEU A 150 -9.06 12.50 -13.10
CA LEU A 150 -8.74 13.22 -11.87
C LEU A 150 -8.81 14.73 -12.06
N LEU A 151 -8.36 15.28 -13.18
CA LEU A 151 -8.45 16.70 -13.52
C LEU A 151 -9.90 17.17 -13.70
N GLN A 152 -10.77 16.32 -14.23
CA GLN A 152 -12.21 16.63 -14.29
C GLN A 152 -12.85 16.59 -12.89
N ARG A 153 -12.46 15.65 -12.04
CA ARG A 153 -12.94 15.55 -10.65
C ARG A 153 -12.44 16.71 -9.78
N SER A 154 -11.20 17.14 -9.95
CA SER A 154 -10.61 18.23 -9.19
C SER A 154 -11.26 19.59 -9.48
N LYS A 155 -11.86 19.77 -10.66
CA LYS A 155 -12.66 20.96 -10.99
C LYS A 155 -13.99 21.01 -10.24
N ILE A 156 -14.50 19.88 -9.75
CA ILE A 156 -15.79 19.77 -9.06
C ILE A 156 -15.62 19.72 -7.54
N ALA A 157 -14.61 19.00 -7.07
CA ALA A 157 -14.29 18.80 -5.64
C ALA A 157 -12.77 18.81 -5.42
N PRO A 158 -12.10 19.97 -5.49
CA PRO A 158 -10.65 20.06 -5.43
C PRO A 158 -10.07 19.52 -4.13
N ILE A 159 -10.64 19.88 -2.98
CA ILE A 159 -10.09 19.51 -1.66
C ILE A 159 -10.30 18.02 -1.42
N THR A 160 -11.48 17.49 -1.75
CA THR A 160 -11.74 16.04 -1.65
C THR A 160 -10.82 15.23 -2.56
N THR A 161 -10.51 15.74 -3.75
CA THR A 161 -9.57 15.09 -4.69
C THR A 161 -8.15 15.06 -4.10
N TYR A 162 -7.66 16.18 -3.55
CA TYR A 162 -6.35 16.21 -2.88
C TYR A 162 -6.29 15.29 -1.66
N ALA A 163 -7.35 15.22 -0.86
CA ALA A 163 -7.44 14.31 0.28
C ALA A 163 -7.35 12.83 -0.15
N THR A 164 -8.05 12.47 -1.23
CA THR A 164 -8.01 11.12 -1.80
C THR A 164 -6.62 10.80 -2.34
N LEU A 165 -5.99 11.75 -3.06
CA LEU A 165 -4.62 11.62 -3.55
C LEU A 165 -3.62 11.46 -2.41
N LEU A 166 -3.77 12.22 -1.33
CA LEU A 166 -2.89 12.11 -0.16
C LEU A 166 -2.99 10.73 0.48
N ALA A 167 -4.22 10.21 0.65
CA ALA A 167 -4.41 8.85 1.13
C ALA A 167 -3.78 7.82 0.18
N ALA A 168 -4.02 7.93 -1.13
CA ALA A 168 -3.51 6.99 -2.13
C ALA A 168 -2.00 7.04 -2.32
N VAL A 169 -1.34 8.17 -2.10
CA VAL A 169 0.12 8.34 -2.30
C VAL A 169 0.91 8.04 -1.03
N PHE A 170 0.34 8.29 0.14
CA PHE A 170 1.07 8.11 1.41
C PHE A 170 0.55 6.94 2.23
N VAL A 171 -0.77 6.87 2.43
CA VAL A 171 -1.37 5.92 3.37
C VAL A 171 -1.42 4.52 2.77
N ALA A 172 -1.90 4.39 1.53
CA ALA A 172 -1.96 3.09 0.85
C ALA A 172 -0.56 2.47 0.68
N PRO A 173 0.46 3.14 0.09
CA PRO A 173 1.80 2.56 -0.03
C PRO A 173 2.45 2.23 1.31
N PHE A 174 2.17 3.00 2.37
CA PHE A 174 2.63 2.67 3.71
C PHE A 174 2.00 1.36 4.22
N CYS A 175 0.68 1.20 4.07
CA CYS A 175 -0.03 0.00 4.51
C CYS A 175 0.40 -1.22 3.69
N GLU A 176 0.53 -1.05 2.37
CA GLU A 176 1.04 -2.06 1.43
C GLU A 176 2.45 -2.50 1.79
N GLU A 177 3.36 -1.57 2.09
CA GLU A 177 4.75 -1.90 2.43
C GLU A 177 4.83 -2.71 3.73
N VAL A 178 4.04 -2.35 4.74
CA VAL A 178 4.01 -3.09 6.01
C VAL A 178 3.36 -4.47 5.83
N PHE A 179 2.29 -4.55 5.04
CA PHE A 179 1.57 -5.81 4.80
C PHE A 179 2.34 -6.75 3.88
N PHE A 180 2.72 -6.32 2.68
CA PHE A 180 3.37 -7.15 1.67
C PHE A 180 4.82 -7.43 2.03
N ARG A 181 5.64 -6.39 2.22
CA ARG A 181 7.08 -6.59 2.51
C ARG A 181 7.31 -7.00 3.96
N GLY A 182 6.57 -6.43 4.90
CA GLY A 182 6.77 -6.68 6.33
C GLY A 182 6.21 -8.02 6.81
N PHE A 183 5.06 -8.45 6.27
CA PHE A 183 4.32 -9.60 6.82
C PHE A 183 4.17 -10.76 5.84
N LEU A 184 3.64 -10.52 4.63
CA LEU A 184 3.31 -11.56 3.65
C LEU A 184 4.57 -12.21 3.08
N PHE A 185 5.45 -11.42 2.46
CA PHE A 185 6.61 -11.93 1.75
C PHE A 185 7.58 -12.74 2.64
N PRO A 186 7.98 -12.27 3.83
CA PRO A 186 8.83 -13.06 4.72
C PRO A 186 8.14 -14.34 5.24
N GLY A 187 6.82 -14.28 5.45
CA GLY A 187 6.03 -15.44 5.86
C GLY A 187 5.94 -16.52 4.77
N LEU A 188 5.82 -16.12 3.51
CA LEU A 188 5.85 -17.03 2.35
C LEU A 188 7.25 -17.61 2.11
N ARG A 189 8.30 -16.79 2.24
CA ARG A 189 9.70 -17.21 2.03
C ARG A 189 10.17 -18.30 2.99
N GLN A 190 9.51 -18.51 4.13
CA GLN A 190 9.83 -19.61 5.04
C GLN A 190 9.60 -20.99 4.45
N SER A 191 8.59 -21.14 3.59
CA SER A 191 8.17 -22.46 3.09
C SER A 191 8.12 -22.54 1.57
N MET A 192 8.43 -21.44 0.86
CA MET A 192 8.43 -21.38 -0.60
C MET A 192 9.73 -20.82 -1.16
N PRO A 193 10.19 -21.29 -2.35
CA PRO A 193 11.29 -20.67 -3.08
C PRO A 193 10.95 -19.22 -3.46
N VAL A 194 11.99 -18.38 -3.57
CA VAL A 194 11.85 -16.93 -3.82
C VAL A 194 10.98 -16.61 -5.03
N GLY A 195 11.09 -17.37 -6.12
CA GLY A 195 10.29 -17.14 -7.32
C GLY A 195 8.78 -17.29 -7.09
N TRP A 196 8.37 -18.32 -6.34
CA TRP A 196 6.95 -18.52 -6.00
C TRP A 196 6.45 -17.50 -4.98
N ALA A 197 7.30 -17.08 -4.04
CA ALA A 197 6.97 -16.04 -3.06
C ALA A 197 6.83 -14.62 -3.68
N ILE A 198 7.39 -14.38 -4.87
CA ILE A 198 7.21 -13.12 -5.62
C ILE A 198 5.92 -13.12 -6.44
N VAL A 199 5.51 -14.29 -6.95
CA VAL A 199 4.33 -14.42 -7.83
C VAL A 199 3.02 -14.42 -7.06
N LEU A 200 3.02 -14.93 -5.82
CA LEU A 200 1.88 -14.96 -4.89
C LEU A 200 1.73 -13.66 -4.11
#